data_AF-A0A445EWK6-F1
#
_entry.id   AF-A0A445EWK6-F1
#
_cell.length_a   1.000
_cell.length_b   1.000
_cell.length_c   1.000
_cell.angle_alpha   90.00
_cell.angle_beta   90.00
_cell.angle_gamma   90.00
#
_symmetry.space_group_name_H-M   'P 1'
#
loop_
_entity.id
_entity.type
_entity.pdbx_description
1 polymer ?
#
loop_
_entity_poly.entity_id
_entity_poly.type
_entity_poly.pdbx_seq_one_letter_code
_entity_poly.pdbx_strand_id
1 'polypeptide(L)'
;MYSTRPRSLLKKDVNALSEAPSSEGPNSGYLVLQDEAAQSYWFFGLLKNRNISHFPFPQSKNLTVSYTVGSGDGSTTYYDKVMFIPVLNQPLSSNRYYVIWRKGKHQGRKGWKVAASTPRNYNLEEALGLNQLLRFPIV
;
A
#
# COMPACT_ATOMS: atom_id res chain seq x y z
N MET A 1 10.73 5.16 -14.12
CA MET A 1 9.27 5.45 -14.22
C MET A 1 8.50 4.56 -13.24
N TYR A 2 7.30 4.95 -12.76
CA TYR A 2 6.51 4.07 -11.88
C TYR A 2 5.49 3.25 -12.68
N SER A 3 5.44 1.94 -12.43
CA SER A 3 4.39 1.06 -12.96
C SER A 3 3.39 0.71 -11.86
N THR A 4 2.10 0.70 -12.18
CA THR A 4 1.05 0.37 -11.21
C THR A 4 0.76 -1.13 -11.21
N ARG A 5 0.52 -1.71 -10.02
CA ARG A 5 0.10 -3.11 -9.86
C ARG A 5 -1.11 -3.19 -8.92
N PRO A 6 -2.19 -3.89 -9.31
CA PRO A 6 -3.33 -4.08 -8.43
C PRO A 6 -2.99 -5.08 -7.32
N ARG A 7 -3.43 -4.77 -6.09
CA ARG A 7 -3.05 -5.55 -4.92
C ARG A 7 -3.67 -6.95 -4.89
N SER A 8 -4.85 -7.15 -5.48
CA SER A 8 -5.48 -8.47 -5.57
C SER A 8 -4.65 -9.44 -6.40
N LEU A 9 -4.07 -8.96 -7.50
CA LEU A 9 -3.18 -9.73 -8.36
C LEU A 9 -1.95 -10.16 -7.59
N LEU A 10 -1.33 -9.24 -6.85
CA LEU A 10 -0.12 -9.51 -6.05
C LEU A 10 -0.36 -10.47 -4.88
N LYS A 11 -1.62 -10.63 -4.43
CA LYS A 11 -2.00 -11.63 -3.41
C LYS A 11 -2.21 -13.02 -4.00
N LYS A 12 -2.65 -13.09 -5.26
CA LYS A 12 -2.95 -14.36 -5.95
C LYS A 12 -1.72 -14.94 -6.63
N ASP A 13 -0.88 -14.09 -7.19
CA ASP A 13 0.28 -14.46 -7.96
C ASP A 13 1.57 -14.03 -7.26
N VAL A 14 2.31 -15.02 -6.75
CA VAL A 14 3.60 -14.81 -6.08
C VAL A 14 4.68 -14.40 -7.10
N ASN A 15 4.57 -14.83 -8.36
CA ASN A 15 5.55 -14.47 -9.38
C ASN A 15 5.48 -12.97 -9.71
N ALA A 16 4.28 -12.40 -9.70
CA ALA A 16 4.08 -10.97 -9.89
C ALA A 16 4.72 -10.10 -8.79
N LEU A 17 5.04 -10.66 -7.61
CA LEU A 17 5.81 -9.96 -6.58
C LEU A 17 7.31 -9.91 -6.89
N SER A 18 7.82 -10.92 -7.58
CA SER A 18 9.24 -11.09 -7.89
C SER A 18 9.66 -10.43 -9.20
N GLU A 19 8.70 -9.99 -10.00
CA GLU A 19 8.95 -9.21 -11.21
C GLU A 19 9.65 -7.89 -10.86
N ALA A 20 10.69 -7.54 -11.61
CA ALA A 20 11.38 -6.28 -11.47
C ALA A 20 10.64 -5.18 -12.24
N PRO A 21 10.62 -3.92 -11.74
CA PRO A 21 9.94 -2.83 -12.42
C PRO A 21 10.52 -2.63 -13.82
N SER A 22 9.64 -2.43 -14.81
CA SER A 22 9.96 -2.40 -16.24
C SER A 22 11.18 -1.53 -16.54
N SER A 23 12.06 -2.03 -17.43
CA SER A 23 13.38 -1.48 -17.75
C SER A 23 13.36 -0.16 -18.54
N GLU A 24 12.29 0.63 -18.46
CA GLU A 24 12.14 1.92 -19.16
C GLU A 24 13.18 2.97 -18.74
N GLY A 25 14.02 2.66 -17.75
CA GLY A 25 15.19 3.45 -17.39
C GLY A 25 15.64 3.21 -15.95
N PRO A 26 16.75 3.84 -15.52
CA PRO A 26 17.15 3.87 -14.13
C PRO A 26 16.06 4.54 -13.27
N ASN A 27 15.95 4.14 -12.00
CA ASN A 27 14.96 4.67 -11.03
C ASN A 27 13.51 4.33 -11.38
N SER A 28 13.27 3.10 -11.85
CA SER A 28 11.92 2.56 -12.01
C SER A 28 11.41 1.93 -10.74
N GLY A 29 10.10 1.93 -10.52
CA GLY A 29 9.50 1.43 -9.28
C GLY A 29 8.06 1.00 -9.46
N TYR A 30 7.50 0.39 -8.42
CA TYR A 30 6.11 -0.02 -8.40
C TYR A 30 5.25 0.87 -7.51
N LEU A 31 4.02 1.11 -7.94
CA LEU A 31 2.94 1.61 -7.10
C LEU A 31 1.86 0.54 -6.99
N VAL A 32 1.55 0.15 -5.78
CA VAL A 32 0.52 -0.84 -5.44
C VAL A 32 -0.81 -0.11 -5.19
N LEU A 33 -1.82 -0.46 -5.98
CA LEU A 33 -3.15 0.10 -5.85
C LEU A 33 -4.07 -0.88 -5.12
N GLN A 34 -4.75 -0.37 -4.09
CA GLN A 34 -5.82 -1.10 -3.43
C GLN A 34 -7.07 -1.12 -4.34
N ASP A 35 -7.26 -2.21 -5.05
CA ASP A 35 -8.45 -2.50 -5.84
C ASP A 35 -9.56 -3.12 -4.99
N GLU A 36 -10.76 -3.23 -5.56
CA GLU A 36 -11.95 -3.76 -4.87
C GLU A 36 -11.77 -5.23 -4.47
N ALA A 37 -11.22 -6.07 -5.36
CA ALA A 37 -11.05 -7.50 -5.10
C ALA A 37 -10.06 -7.79 -3.95
N ALA A 38 -9.18 -6.85 -3.60
CA ALA A 38 -8.29 -6.97 -2.45
C ALA A 38 -8.88 -6.41 -1.15
N GLN A 39 -10.06 -5.78 -1.19
CA GLN A 39 -10.74 -5.27 0.00
C GLN A 39 -11.32 -6.44 0.79
N SER A 40 -10.94 -6.53 2.06
CA SER A 40 -11.54 -7.47 3.00
C SER A 40 -12.67 -6.76 3.73
N TYR A 41 -13.76 -7.49 3.94
CA TYR A 41 -14.90 -7.04 4.71
C TYR A 41 -15.07 -7.92 5.95
N TRP A 42 -15.58 -7.33 7.02
CA TRP A 42 -15.99 -8.01 8.24
C TRP A 42 -17.45 -7.62 8.56
N PHE A 43 -18.06 -8.29 9.54
CA PHE A 43 -19.47 -8.17 9.89
C PHE A 43 -20.41 -8.41 8.69
N PHE A 44 -20.39 -9.64 8.16
CA PHE A 44 -21.23 -10.08 7.03
C PHE A 44 -21.13 -9.21 5.76
N GLY A 45 -19.96 -8.62 5.49
CA GLY A 45 -19.76 -7.78 4.30
C GLY A 45 -20.12 -6.30 4.50
N LEU A 46 -20.66 -5.91 5.66
CA LEU A 46 -21.16 -4.56 5.90
C LEU A 46 -20.07 -3.56 6.28
N LEU A 47 -18.95 -4.01 6.83
CA LEU A 47 -17.89 -3.13 7.31
C LEU A 47 -16.54 -3.47 6.67
N LYS A 48 -15.90 -2.48 6.04
CA LYS A 48 -14.56 -2.65 5.46
C LYS A 48 -13.54 -2.91 6.56
N ASN A 49 -12.77 -3.98 6.41
CA ASN A 49 -11.63 -4.21 7.28
C ASN A 49 -10.57 -3.15 7.00
N ARG A 50 -10.26 -2.36 8.03
CA ARG A 50 -9.27 -1.28 7.94
C ARG A 50 -7.86 -1.78 8.20
N ASN A 51 -7.68 -2.96 8.77
CA ASN A 51 -6.36 -3.46 9.12
C ASN A 51 -5.67 -4.09 7.91
N ILE A 52 -4.37 -3.82 7.79
CA ILE A 52 -3.50 -4.43 6.80
C ILE A 52 -2.33 -5.09 7.52
N SER A 53 -2.27 -6.41 7.44
CA SER A 53 -1.21 -7.25 8.02
C SER A 53 -0.23 -7.81 6.99
N HIS A 54 -0.56 -7.75 5.69
CA HIS A 54 0.19 -8.44 4.64
C HIS A 54 0.72 -7.47 3.59
N PHE A 55 1.96 -7.72 3.20
CA PHE A 55 2.61 -7.06 2.08
C PHE A 55 2.00 -7.47 0.72
N PRO A 56 2.17 -6.67 -0.32
CA PRO A 56 2.71 -5.31 -0.29
C PRO A 56 1.66 -4.28 0.15
N PHE A 57 2.13 -3.16 0.71
CA PHE A 57 1.27 -2.09 1.20
C PHE A 57 0.77 -1.20 0.04
N PRO A 58 -0.52 -0.83 0.00
CA PRO A 58 -1.06 0.01 -1.07
C PRO A 58 -0.70 1.49 -0.87
N GLN A 59 -0.30 2.17 -1.95
CA GLN A 59 0.00 3.61 -1.96
C GLN A 59 -1.26 4.47 -2.15
N SER A 60 -2.37 3.87 -2.60
CA SER A 60 -3.66 4.57 -2.76
C SER A 60 -4.47 4.74 -1.47
N LYS A 61 -3.90 4.39 -0.30
CA LYS A 61 -4.56 4.51 1.01
C LYS A 61 -3.68 5.26 1.99
N ASN A 62 -4.31 5.97 2.92
CA ASN A 62 -3.62 6.54 4.07
C ASN A 62 -3.45 5.45 5.12
N LEU A 63 -2.19 5.12 5.42
CA LEU A 63 -1.84 4.11 6.40
C LEU A 63 -1.58 4.77 7.76
N THR A 64 -2.06 4.14 8.81
CA THR A 64 -1.85 4.51 10.21
C THR A 64 -1.14 3.37 10.88
N VAL A 65 0.09 3.59 11.30
CA VAL A 65 0.85 2.65 12.11
C VAL A 65 0.42 2.85 13.56
N SER A 66 0.03 1.80 14.26
CA SER A 66 -0.18 1.82 15.71
C SER A 66 0.77 0.89 16.42
N TYR A 67 1.44 1.37 17.47
CA TYR A 67 2.33 0.52 18.26
C TYR A 67 2.04 0.71 19.75
N THR A 68 2.17 -0.36 20.50
CA THR A 68 1.85 -0.39 21.93
C THR A 68 3.14 -0.53 22.72
N VAL A 69 3.36 0.40 23.65
CA VAL A 69 4.48 0.35 24.59
C VAL A 69 3.91 -0.03 25.94
N GLY A 70 4.40 -1.12 26.51
CA GLY A 70 4.16 -1.48 27.90
C GLY A 70 5.10 -0.68 28.80
N SER A 71 4.53 -0.01 29.79
CA SER A 71 5.22 0.48 30.98
C SER A 71 4.72 -0.32 32.18
N GLY A 72 5.49 -0.39 33.26
CA GLY A 72 5.27 -1.32 34.38
C GLY A 72 3.83 -1.47 34.91
N ASP A 73 3.01 -0.42 34.81
CA ASP A 73 1.62 -0.39 35.32
C ASP A 73 0.55 -0.09 34.24
N GLY A 74 0.90 -0.14 32.95
CA GLY A 74 -0.05 0.16 31.88
C GLY A 74 0.51 0.10 30.47
N SER A 75 -0.36 0.07 29.47
CA SER A 75 0.04 0.11 28.07
C SER A 75 -0.46 1.38 27.39
N THR A 76 0.41 2.05 26.62
CA THR A 76 0.03 3.20 25.81
C THR A 76 0.15 2.85 24.34
N THR A 77 -0.93 3.08 23.59
CA THR A 77 -0.94 2.88 22.14
C THR A 77 -0.82 4.20 21.42
N TYR A 78 0.13 4.27 20.51
CA TYR A 78 0.42 5.45 19.70
C TYR A 78 -0.04 5.22 18.27
N TYR A 79 -0.28 6.31 17.53
CA TYR A 79 -0.77 6.28 16.16
C TYR A 79 -0.02 7.29 15.30
N ASP A 80 0.62 6.82 14.25
CA ASP A 80 1.36 7.65 13.30
C ASP A 80 0.83 7.42 11.88
N LYS A 81 0.52 8.50 11.18
CA LYS A 81 0.07 8.46 9.78
C LYS A 81 1.28 8.44 8.87
N VAL A 82 1.40 7.40 8.04
CA VAL A 82 2.55 7.18 7.16
C VAL A 82 2.11 6.79 5.75
N MET A 83 3.05 6.90 4.82
CA MET A 83 2.97 6.35 3.48
C MET A 83 4.21 5.50 3.25
N PHE A 84 4.02 4.28 2.76
CA PHE A 84 5.10 3.37 2.39
C PHE A 84 5.30 3.45 0.88
N ILE A 85 6.51 3.72 0.42
CA ILE A 85 6.87 3.76 -1.01
C ILE A 85 7.87 2.63 -1.27
N PRO A 86 7.59 1.68 -2.18
CA PRO A 86 8.53 0.62 -2.51
C PRO A 86 9.86 1.19 -2.99
N VAL A 87 10.96 0.56 -2.60
CA VAL A 87 12.29 0.99 -3.05
C VAL A 87 12.41 0.84 -4.56
N LEU A 88 13.02 1.84 -5.21
CA LEU A 88 13.26 1.84 -6.65
C LEU A 88 14.20 0.71 -7.07
N ASN A 89 14.03 0.25 -8.30
CA ASN A 89 14.81 -0.78 -8.97
C ASN A 89 14.81 -2.13 -8.22
N GLN A 90 13.78 -2.38 -7.39
CA GLN A 90 13.62 -3.61 -6.64
C GLN A 90 12.23 -4.20 -6.84
N PRO A 91 12.10 -5.53 -6.85
CA PRO A 91 10.81 -6.20 -6.89
C PRO A 91 10.04 -5.97 -5.58
N LEU A 92 8.72 -6.10 -5.63
CA LEU A 92 7.87 -5.96 -4.44
C LEU A 92 8.12 -7.05 -3.39
N SER A 93 8.60 -8.22 -3.81
CA SER A 93 8.99 -9.34 -2.94
C SER A 93 10.14 -8.99 -2.00
N SER A 94 10.94 -7.96 -2.32
CA SER A 94 11.99 -7.46 -1.42
C SER A 94 11.43 -6.94 -0.10
N ASN A 95 10.15 -6.55 -0.06
CA ASN A 95 9.48 -5.95 1.08
C ASN A 95 10.24 -4.75 1.69
N ARG A 96 11.01 -4.03 0.86
CA ARG A 96 11.71 -2.81 1.28
C ARG A 96 10.92 -1.58 0.87
N TYR A 97 10.79 -0.65 1.81
CA TYR A 97 10.01 0.56 1.64
C TYR A 97 10.73 1.76 2.25
N TYR A 98 10.65 2.90 1.56
CA TYR A 98 10.80 4.20 2.19
C TYR A 98 9.52 4.54 2.96
N VAL A 99 9.67 5.10 4.17
CA VAL A 99 8.55 5.49 5.01
C VAL A 99 8.49 7.01 5.08
N ILE A 100 7.40 7.58 4.59
CA ILE A 100 7.13 9.01 4.69
C ILE A 100 6.10 9.24 5.79
N TRP A 101 6.51 9.96 6.83
CA TRP A 101 5.63 10.35 7.93
C TRP A 101 4.78 11.53 7.50
N ARG A 102 3.47 11.32 7.38
CA ARG A 102 2.52 12.40 7.05
C ARG A 102 2.12 13.19 8.30
N LYS A 103 2.07 12.51 9.46
CA LYS A 103 1.87 13.10 10.79
C LYS A 103 2.20 12.06 11.86
N GLY A 104 3.18 12.32 12.72
CA GLY A 104 3.55 11.40 13.80
C GLY A 104 4.69 11.91 14.68
N LYS A 105 4.71 11.51 15.96
CA LYS A 105 5.72 11.94 16.96
C LYS A 105 6.76 10.85 17.28
N HIS A 106 6.60 9.63 16.76
CA HIS A 106 7.27 8.46 17.33
C HIS A 106 7.95 7.54 16.30
N GLN A 107 8.97 8.10 15.63
CA GLN A 107 9.78 7.41 14.65
C GLN A 107 10.61 6.27 15.29
N GLY A 108 10.63 5.08 14.67
CA GLY A 108 11.62 4.02 14.95
C GLY A 108 11.32 3.02 16.09
N ARG A 109 10.08 2.88 16.57
CA ARG A 109 9.72 1.97 17.69
C ARG A 109 9.20 0.60 17.23
N LYS A 110 9.41 -0.45 18.05
CA LYS A 110 9.00 -1.85 17.78
C LYS A 110 7.53 -2.10 18.18
N GLY A 111 6.88 -3.13 17.60
CA GLY A 111 5.55 -3.59 18.00
C GLY A 111 4.37 -2.92 17.29
N TRP A 112 4.47 -2.72 15.97
CA TRP A 112 3.52 -1.93 15.19
C TRP A 112 2.46 -2.75 14.43
N LYS A 113 1.30 -2.15 14.19
CA LYS A 113 0.17 -2.61 13.37
C LYS A 113 -0.16 -1.53 12.34
N VAL A 114 -0.71 -1.86 11.17
CA VAL A 114 -1.05 -0.86 10.14
C VAL A 114 -2.53 -0.90 9.83
N ALA A 115 -3.17 0.26 9.83
CA ALA A 115 -4.55 0.46 9.42
C ALA A 115 -4.64 1.39 8.20
N ALA A 116 -5.32 0.97 7.15
CA ALA A 116 -5.65 1.77 5.99
C ALA A 116 -7.00 2.48 6.11
N SER A 117 -7.05 3.70 5.62
CA SER A 117 -8.30 4.43 5.38
C SER A 117 -8.30 5.05 3.99
N THR A 118 -9.47 5.07 3.37
CA THR A 118 -9.70 5.89 2.17
C THR A 118 -9.77 7.36 2.60
N PRO A 119 -9.08 8.28 1.91
CA PRO A 119 -9.28 9.72 2.16
C PRO A 119 -10.74 10.10 1.91
N ARG A 120 -11.28 11.02 2.72
CA ARG A 120 -12.70 11.43 2.65
C ARG A 120 -13.11 12.07 1.31
N ASN A 121 -12.14 12.52 0.50
CA ASN A 121 -12.35 13.21 -0.79
C ASN A 121 -11.61 12.54 -1.95
N TYR A 122 -11.46 11.21 -1.93
CA TYR A 122 -10.76 10.47 -2.98
C TYR A 122 -11.76 9.63 -3.78
N ASN A 123 -12.17 10.13 -4.94
CA ASN A 123 -12.87 9.35 -5.95
C ASN A 123 -11.83 8.72 -6.88
N LEU A 124 -11.80 7.39 -6.93
CA LEU A 124 -11.12 6.67 -8.00
C LEU A 124 -12.03 6.72 -9.21
N GLU A 125 -11.87 7.73 -10.06
CA GLU A 125 -12.29 7.56 -11.44
C GLU A 125 -11.44 6.43 -12.05
N GLU A 126 -12.05 5.66 -12.95
CA GLU A 126 -11.40 4.54 -13.61
C GLU A 126 -10.08 5.04 -14.23
N ALA A 127 -8.95 4.44 -13.83
CA ALA A 127 -7.65 4.88 -14.31
C ALA A 127 -7.66 4.78 -15.84
N LEU A 128 -7.43 5.88 -16.55
CA LEU A 128 -7.48 5.95 -18.02
C LEU A 128 -6.64 4.85 -18.70
N GLY A 129 -5.59 4.33 -18.05
CA GLY A 129 -4.80 3.19 -18.53
C GLY A 129 -5.49 1.81 -18.58
N LEU A 130 -6.70 1.68 -18.02
CA LEU A 130 -7.56 0.50 -18.18
C LEU A 130 -8.55 0.65 -19.33
N ASN A 131 -8.70 1.86 -19.89
CA ASN A 131 -9.56 2.08 -21.04
C ASN A 131 -8.89 1.44 -22.26
N GLN A 132 -9.47 0.36 -22.79
CA GLN A 132 -8.92 -0.36 -23.95
C GLN A 132 -8.76 0.56 -25.17
N LEU A 133 -9.56 1.64 -25.24
CA LEU A 133 -9.49 2.67 -26.28
C LEU A 133 -8.21 3.52 -26.26
N LEU A 134 -7.51 3.58 -25.13
CA LEU A 134 -6.26 4.35 -24.99
C LEU A 134 -5.00 3.49 -25.20
N ARG A 135 -5.16 2.20 -25.58
CA ARG A 135 -4.07 1.29 -25.92
C ARG A 135 -3.77 1.19 -27.41
N PHE A 136 -4.54 1.89 -28.25
CA PHE A 136 -4.23 1.95 -29.68
C PHE A 136 -3.02 2.86 -29.90
N PRO A 137 -2.01 2.42 -30.67
CA PRO A 137 -0.93 3.30 -31.07
C PRO A 137 -1.53 4.44 -31.89
N ILE A 138 -1.19 5.67 -31.52
CA ILE A 138 -1.45 6.83 -32.36
C ILE A 138 -0.60 6.62 -33.62
N VAL A 139 -1.27 6.40 -34.75
CA VAL A 139 -0.66 6.29 -36.09
C VAL A 139 -0.27 7.68 -36.58
#